data_AF-C5CWK0-F1
#
_entry.id   AF-C5CWK0-F1
#
_cell.length_a   1.000
_cell.length_b   1.000
_cell.length_c   1.000
_cell.angle_alpha   90.00
_cell.angle_beta   90.00
_cell.angle_gamma   90.00
#
_symmetry.space_group_name_H-M   'P 1'
#
loop_
_entity.id
_entity.type
_entity.pdbx_description
1 polymer ?
#
loop_
_entity_poly.entity_id
_entity_poly.type
_entity_poly.pdbx_seq_one_letter_code
_entity_poly.pdbx_strand_id
1 'polypeptide(L)'
;MYFTVINAKVIQAGHKNRSGIFSEETGTAGLFIEGIHIDHFFLDKHQTPHGLGAVAFTLGAITAHLAGLDEISLIAAGGKGFQERHVGFKVWPKLGFDAALLPDEQRGAPHLQGCRTVQDILDVDPTWWETEGSQRLMTFDLRPGSRSWRKLLTYTGEKFSVGGPHD
;
A
#
# COMPACT_ATOMS: atom_id res chain seq x y z
N MET A 1 -9.32 -15.44 9.06
CA MET A 1 -10.74 -15.15 8.71
C MET A 1 -10.78 -14.15 7.56
N TYR A 2 -11.68 -14.26 6.58
CA TYR A 2 -11.78 -13.29 5.47
C TYR A 2 -13.11 -12.54 5.47
N PHE A 3 -13.05 -11.25 5.17
CA PHE A 3 -14.19 -10.37 4.94
C PHE A 3 -14.23 -9.99 3.47
N THR A 4 -15.41 -10.05 2.86
CA THR A 4 -15.63 -9.67 1.45
C THR A 4 -16.72 -8.64 1.39
N VAL A 5 -16.45 -7.52 0.70
CA VAL A 5 -17.40 -6.44 0.46
C VAL A 5 -17.69 -6.37 -1.03
N ILE A 6 -18.97 -6.40 -1.36
CA ILE A 6 -19.49 -6.18 -2.72
C ILE A 6 -20.36 -4.94 -2.66
N ASN A 7 -19.99 -3.91 -3.41
CA ASN A 7 -20.74 -2.65 -3.47
C ASN A 7 -20.67 -2.09 -4.90
N ALA A 8 -21.70 -2.37 -5.70
CA ALA A 8 -21.74 -1.97 -7.11
C ALA A 8 -21.78 -0.44 -7.34
N LYS A 9 -21.96 0.37 -6.30
CA LYS A 9 -21.94 1.84 -6.41
C LYS A 9 -20.53 2.43 -6.40
N VAL A 10 -19.56 1.75 -5.77
CA VAL A 10 -18.21 2.28 -5.58
C VAL A 10 -17.11 1.28 -5.93
N ILE A 11 -17.43 -0.01 -6.05
CA ILE A 11 -16.50 -1.05 -6.53
C ILE A 11 -16.79 -1.29 -8.01
N GLN A 12 -15.74 -1.29 -8.83
CA GLN A 12 -15.84 -1.55 -10.27
C GLN A 12 -16.57 -2.87 -10.55
N ALA A 13 -17.45 -2.86 -11.55
CA ALA A 13 -18.21 -4.04 -11.94
C ALA A 13 -17.30 -5.26 -12.21
N GLY A 14 -17.70 -6.42 -11.68
CA GLY A 14 -16.90 -7.66 -11.75
C GLY A 14 -15.81 -7.79 -10.69
N HIS A 15 -15.60 -6.79 -9.83
CA HIS A 15 -14.65 -6.83 -8.72
C HIS A 15 -15.34 -6.86 -7.35
N LYS A 16 -14.57 -7.26 -6.34
CA LYS A 16 -14.94 -7.26 -4.92
C LYS A 16 -13.75 -6.82 -4.09
N ASN A 17 -14.00 -6.21 -2.94
CA ASN A 17 -12.93 -5.92 -1.99
C ASN A 17 -12.86 -7.06 -0.97
N ARG A 18 -11.65 -7.50 -0.65
CA ARG A 18 -11.44 -8.66 0.22
C ARG A 18 -10.20 -8.46 1.05
N SER A 19 -10.35 -8.68 2.35
CA SER A 19 -9.25 -8.65 3.31
C SER A 19 -9.40 -9.80 4.30
N GLY A 20 -8.30 -10.31 4.82
CA GLY A 20 -8.33 -11.38 5.82
C GLY A 20 -7.35 -11.14 6.95
N ILE A 21 -7.72 -11.57 8.15
CA ILE A 21 -6.83 -11.60 9.31
C ILE A 21 -6.02 -12.90 9.25
N PHE A 22 -4.71 -12.76 9.45
CA PHE A 22 -3.76 -13.87 9.53
C PHE A 22 -2.91 -13.75 10.79
N SER A 23 -2.35 -14.88 11.21
CA SER A 23 -1.32 -14.99 12.23
C SER A 23 -0.24 -15.92 11.66
N GLU A 24 1.01 -15.47 11.68
CA GLU A 24 2.16 -16.22 11.18
C GLU A 24 3.23 -16.31 12.26
N GLU A 25 3.74 -17.52 12.52
CA GLU A 25 4.85 -17.72 13.45
C GLU A 25 6.15 -17.24 12.81
N THR A 26 6.84 -16.32 13.47
CA THR A 26 8.16 -15.88 13.04
C THR A 26 9.22 -16.91 13.45
N GLY A 27 10.33 -16.99 12.72
CA GLY A 27 11.41 -17.97 12.99
C GLY A 27 12.11 -17.86 14.35
N THR A 28 11.71 -16.91 15.19
CA THR A 28 12.05 -16.78 16.61
C THR A 28 10.98 -17.44 17.45
N ALA A 29 11.33 -18.54 18.13
CA ALA A 29 10.41 -19.38 18.89
C ALA A 29 9.43 -18.56 19.76
N GLY A 30 8.14 -18.62 19.42
CA GLY A 30 7.04 -18.03 20.18
C GLY A 30 6.64 -16.59 19.80
N LEU A 31 7.25 -15.98 18.79
CA LEU A 31 6.80 -14.67 18.27
C LEU A 31 5.87 -14.86 17.06
N PHE A 32 4.67 -14.28 17.13
CA PHE A 32 3.70 -14.27 16.04
C PHE A 32 3.56 -12.86 15.48
N ILE A 33 3.38 -12.77 14.16
CA ILE A 33 2.89 -11.55 13.50
C ILE A 33 1.39 -11.74 13.30
N GLU A 34 0.60 -10.85 13.88
CA GLU A 34 -0.83 -10.75 13.58
C GLU A 34 -1.08 -9.57 12.65
N GLY A 35 -1.78 -9.83 11.54
CA GLY A 35 -1.93 -8.81 10.51
C GLY A 35 -3.17 -8.96 9.66
N ILE A 36 -3.39 -7.97 8.82
CA ILE A 36 -4.42 -7.98 7.78
C ILE A 36 -3.75 -8.16 6.42
N HIS A 37 -4.16 -9.16 5.66
CA HIS A 37 -3.83 -9.24 4.24
C HIS A 37 -4.97 -8.65 3.39
N ILE A 38 -4.68 -7.60 2.63
CA ILE A 38 -5.60 -7.07 1.61
C ILE A 38 -5.39 -7.87 0.33
N ASP A 39 -6.35 -8.75 0.05
CA ASP A 39 -6.36 -9.63 -1.13
C ASP A 39 -6.82 -8.84 -2.37
N HIS A 40 -7.87 -8.03 -2.23
CA HIS A 40 -8.40 -7.20 -3.32
C HIS A 40 -8.88 -5.84 -2.80
N PHE A 41 -8.49 -4.76 -3.48
CA PHE A 41 -8.99 -3.41 -3.22
C PHE A 41 -9.18 -2.66 -4.55
N PHE A 42 -10.44 -2.62 -4.98
CA PHE A 42 -10.90 -2.01 -6.22
C PHE A 42 -11.89 -0.90 -5.91
N LEU A 43 -11.73 0.21 -6.62
CA LEU A 43 -12.64 1.34 -6.61
C LEU A 43 -12.93 1.73 -8.05
N ASP A 44 -14.19 2.01 -8.34
CA ASP A 44 -14.59 2.52 -9.65
C ASP A 44 -14.15 3.98 -9.78
N LYS A 45 -13.26 4.28 -10.73
CA LYS A 45 -12.70 5.63 -10.89
C LYS A 45 -13.73 6.70 -11.27
N HIS A 46 -14.87 6.31 -11.83
CA HIS A 46 -15.91 7.23 -12.30
C HIS A 46 -17.02 7.43 -11.26
N GLN A 47 -17.25 6.43 -10.41
CA GLN A 47 -18.34 6.46 -9.43
C GLN A 47 -17.85 6.73 -8.01
N THR A 48 -16.60 6.40 -7.70
CA THR A 48 -16.07 6.52 -6.34
C THR A 48 -15.79 7.99 -6.01
N PRO A 49 -16.34 8.52 -4.90
CA PRO A 49 -15.99 9.85 -4.42
C PRO A 49 -14.48 10.01 -4.26
N HIS A 50 -13.97 11.17 -4.70
CA HIS A 50 -12.56 11.49 -4.55
C HIS A 50 -12.11 11.33 -3.09
N GLY A 51 -10.98 10.68 -2.88
CA GLY A 51 -10.43 10.45 -1.54
C GLY A 51 -11.06 9.30 -0.75
N LEU A 52 -12.18 8.70 -1.17
CA LEU A 52 -12.82 7.61 -0.41
C LEU A 52 -11.87 6.46 -0.12
N GLY A 53 -11.03 6.07 -1.08
CA GLY A 53 -10.04 5.01 -0.87
C GLY A 53 -9.00 5.35 0.20
N ALA A 54 -8.56 6.60 0.26
CA ALA A 54 -7.64 7.07 1.29
C ALA A 54 -8.31 7.05 2.66
N VAL A 55 -9.54 7.56 2.78
CA VAL A 55 -10.31 7.53 4.04
C VAL A 55 -10.54 6.09 4.49
N ALA A 56 -11.01 5.23 3.60
CA ALA A 56 -11.31 3.83 3.90
C ALA A 56 -10.06 3.07 4.38
N PHE A 57 -8.93 3.26 3.70
CA PHE A 57 -7.67 2.65 4.12
C PHE A 57 -7.19 3.23 5.46
N THR A 58 -7.21 4.55 5.65
CA THR A 58 -6.76 5.19 6.90
C THR A 58 -7.57 4.72 8.10
N LEU A 59 -8.90 4.68 7.99
CA LEU A 59 -9.76 4.15 9.05
C LEU A 59 -9.50 2.66 9.32
N GLY A 60 -9.25 1.88 8.26
CA GLY A 60 -8.85 0.47 8.39
C GLY A 60 -7.53 0.29 9.12
N ALA A 61 -6.50 1.08 8.78
CA ALA A 61 -5.19 1.07 9.43
C ALA A 61 -5.28 1.48 10.91
N ILE A 62 -6.07 2.51 11.23
CA ILE A 62 -6.30 2.93 12.62
C ILE A 62 -6.99 1.82 13.40
N THR A 63 -8.01 1.18 12.81
CA THR A 63 -8.73 0.07 13.44
C THR A 63 -7.80 -1.11 13.71
N ALA A 64 -6.96 -1.48 12.73
CA ALA A 64 -6.00 -2.57 12.85
C ALA A 64 -4.97 -2.29 13.97
N HIS A 65 -4.44 -1.07 14.01
CA HIS A 65 -3.50 -0.64 15.05
C HIS A 65 -4.14 -0.67 16.45
N LEU A 66 -5.36 -0.14 16.60
CA LEU A 66 -6.08 -0.16 17.88
C LEU A 66 -6.48 -1.58 18.31
N ALA A 67 -6.59 -2.51 17.37
CA ALA A 67 -6.79 -3.93 17.64
C ALA A 67 -5.50 -4.67 18.05
N GLY A 68 -4.34 -4.01 18.05
CA GLY A 68 -3.06 -4.59 18.45
C GLY A 68 -2.34 -5.37 17.34
N LEU A 69 -2.73 -5.19 16.07
CA LEU A 69 -2.06 -5.86 14.94
C LEU A 69 -0.74 -5.16 14.58
N ASP A 70 0.20 -5.93 14.03
CA ASP A 70 1.55 -5.48 13.71
C ASP A 70 1.66 -4.90 12.29
N GLU A 71 0.91 -5.45 11.35
CA GLU A 71 1.00 -5.04 9.95
C GLU A 71 -0.28 -5.19 9.12
N ILE A 72 -0.29 -4.49 7.98
CA ILE A 72 -1.18 -4.77 6.86
C ILE A 72 -0.32 -5.14 5.66
N SER A 73 -0.58 -6.28 5.01
CA SER A 73 0.15 -6.73 3.83
C SER A 73 -0.74 -6.76 2.58
N LEU A 74 -0.14 -6.61 1.41
CA LEU A 74 -0.82 -6.74 0.12
C LEU A 74 0.15 -7.02 -1.02
N ILE A 75 -0.37 -7.50 -2.15
CA ILE A 75 0.37 -7.50 -3.42
C ILE A 75 0.09 -6.19 -4.15
N ALA A 76 1.11 -5.35 -4.30
CA ALA A 76 0.98 -4.05 -4.96
C ALA A 76 0.99 -4.22 -6.49
N ALA A 77 -0.14 -4.62 -7.07
CA ALA A 77 -0.23 -5.06 -8.46
C ALA A 77 0.17 -4.01 -9.52
N GLY A 78 0.75 -4.46 -10.64
CA GLY A 78 1.10 -3.64 -11.81
C GLY A 78 2.60 -3.35 -11.97
N GLY A 79 2.92 -2.39 -12.83
CA GLY A 79 4.29 -1.95 -13.09
C GLY A 79 5.03 -2.79 -14.12
N LYS A 80 6.35 -2.58 -14.22
CA LYS A 80 7.20 -3.18 -15.26
C LYS A 80 7.10 -4.71 -15.27
N GLY A 81 6.73 -5.27 -16.42
CA GLY A 81 6.56 -6.72 -16.60
C GLY A 81 5.21 -7.29 -16.15
N PHE A 82 4.26 -6.45 -15.73
CA PHE A 82 2.93 -6.85 -15.27
C PHE A 82 1.81 -6.14 -16.04
N GLN A 83 0.56 -6.51 -15.77
CA GLN A 83 -0.61 -5.92 -16.44
C GLN A 83 -0.72 -4.42 -16.18
N GLU A 84 -0.65 -3.61 -17.25
CA GLU A 84 -0.65 -2.14 -17.20
C GLU A 84 -1.90 -1.52 -16.55
N ARG A 85 -3.01 -2.25 -16.54
CA ARG A 85 -4.27 -1.78 -15.92
C ARG A 85 -4.19 -1.66 -14.39
N HIS A 86 -3.25 -2.35 -13.74
CA HIS A 86 -3.07 -2.27 -12.30
C HIS A 86 -2.06 -1.19 -11.94
N VAL A 87 -2.41 -0.39 -10.94
CA VAL A 87 -1.62 0.77 -10.49
C VAL A 87 -1.19 0.65 -9.03
N GLY A 88 -1.39 -0.52 -8.42
CA GLY A 88 -1.08 -0.76 -7.01
C GLY A 88 0.37 -0.48 -6.67
N PHE A 89 1.32 -0.90 -7.51
CA PHE A 89 2.75 -0.69 -7.31
C PHE A 89 3.12 0.79 -7.11
N LYS A 90 2.40 1.74 -7.75
CA LYS A 90 2.63 3.18 -7.60
C LYS A 90 1.74 3.84 -6.55
N VAL A 91 0.58 3.26 -6.23
CA VAL A 91 -0.39 3.83 -5.28
C VAL A 91 -0.05 3.47 -3.84
N TRP A 92 0.18 2.18 -3.55
CA TRP A 92 0.36 1.70 -2.18
C TRP A 92 1.59 2.30 -1.48
N PRO A 93 2.74 2.45 -2.14
CA PRO A 93 3.87 3.17 -1.55
C PRO A 93 3.54 4.62 -1.13
N LYS A 94 2.72 5.35 -1.89
CA LYS A 94 2.31 6.72 -1.50
C LYS A 94 1.50 6.74 -0.21
N LEU A 95 0.78 5.65 0.09
CA LEU A 95 0.04 5.47 1.34
C LEU A 95 0.91 4.99 2.50
N GLY A 96 2.19 4.66 2.28
CA GLY A 96 3.11 4.23 3.33
C GLY A 96 3.42 2.73 3.36
N PHE A 97 2.94 1.95 2.38
CA PHE A 97 3.42 0.58 2.20
C PHE A 97 4.88 0.57 1.76
N ASP A 98 5.66 -0.39 2.22
CA ASP A 98 7.06 -0.53 1.86
C ASP A 98 7.39 -1.99 1.53
N ALA A 99 8.50 -2.17 0.83
CA ALA A 99 9.09 -3.46 0.57
C ALA A 99 10.59 -3.30 0.35
N ALA A 100 11.35 -4.35 0.66
CA ALA A 100 12.72 -4.46 0.21
C ALA A 100 12.77 -4.41 -1.32
N LEU A 101 13.85 -3.84 -1.85
CA LEU A 101 14.09 -3.85 -3.29
C LEU A 101 14.45 -5.25 -3.76
N LEU A 102 14.08 -5.55 -5.00
CA LEU A 102 14.40 -6.84 -5.60
C LEU A 102 15.89 -6.88 -5.96
N PRO A 103 16.51 -8.07 -5.99
CA PRO A 103 17.89 -8.20 -6.46
C PRO A 103 18.07 -7.55 -7.82
N ASP A 104 19.15 -6.78 -7.97
CA ASP A 104 19.56 -6.12 -9.21
C ASP A 104 18.60 -5.05 -9.78
N GLU A 105 17.53 -4.71 -9.07
CA GLU A 105 16.55 -3.71 -9.50
C GLU A 105 17.20 -2.34 -9.78
N GLN A 106 18.29 -2.04 -9.07
CA GLN A 106 19.03 -0.78 -9.17
C GLN A 106 20.19 -0.81 -10.16
N ARG A 107 20.44 -1.93 -10.87
CA ARG A 107 21.66 -2.12 -11.69
C ARG A 107 21.86 -1.02 -12.73
N GLY A 108 20.77 -0.45 -13.26
CA GLY A 108 20.79 0.64 -14.24
C GLY A 108 20.63 2.05 -13.64
N ALA A 109 20.57 2.18 -12.32
CA ALA A 109 20.29 3.44 -11.62
C ALA A 109 21.33 3.72 -10.53
N PRO A 110 22.52 4.23 -10.88
CA PRO A 110 23.61 4.49 -9.92
C PRO A 110 23.20 5.43 -8.78
N HIS A 111 22.33 6.40 -9.03
CA HIS A 111 21.83 7.33 -8.01
C HIS A 111 20.95 6.66 -6.94
N LEU A 112 20.47 5.44 -7.19
CA LEU A 112 19.63 4.68 -6.27
C LEU A 112 20.40 3.62 -5.47
N GLN A 113 21.70 3.41 -5.70
CA GLN A 113 22.47 2.31 -5.08
C GLN A 113 22.50 2.32 -3.54
N GLY A 114 22.21 3.46 -2.91
CA GLY A 114 22.07 3.57 -1.45
C GLY A 114 20.69 3.17 -0.90
N CYS A 115 19.68 3.04 -1.76
CA CYS A 115 18.31 2.72 -1.38
C CYS A 115 18.19 1.23 -1.03
N ARG A 116 17.42 0.88 -0.01
CA ARG A 116 17.17 -0.50 0.41
C ARG A 116 15.71 -0.89 0.25
N THR A 117 14.82 0.08 0.32
CA THR A 117 13.38 -0.13 0.21
C THR A 117 12.74 0.72 -0.88
N VAL A 118 11.50 0.40 -1.24
CA VAL A 118 10.71 1.20 -2.19
C VAL A 118 10.53 2.62 -1.67
N GLN A 119 10.33 2.79 -0.36
CA GLN A 119 10.23 4.13 0.22
C GLN A 119 11.54 4.92 0.11
N ASP A 120 12.71 4.28 0.19
CA ASP A 120 13.99 4.96 -0.05
C ASP A 120 14.07 5.48 -1.49
N ILE A 121 13.63 4.68 -2.47
CA ILE A 121 13.54 5.13 -3.86
C ILE A 121 12.58 6.32 -3.96
N LEU A 122 11.41 6.27 -3.34
CA LEU A 122 10.45 7.38 -3.39
C LEU A 122 10.98 8.68 -2.77
N ASP A 123 11.87 8.59 -1.79
CA ASP A 123 12.49 9.76 -1.18
C ASP A 123 13.60 10.36 -2.07
N VAL A 124 14.19 9.58 -2.98
CA VAL A 124 15.27 10.00 -3.88
C VAL A 124 14.77 10.35 -5.28
N ASP A 125 13.99 9.46 -5.90
CA ASP A 125 13.50 9.56 -7.27
C ASP A 125 12.14 8.85 -7.44
N PRO A 126 11.02 9.52 -7.07
CA PRO A 126 9.69 8.95 -7.22
C PRO A 126 9.30 8.75 -8.69
N THR A 127 9.83 9.54 -9.62
CA THR A 127 9.56 9.40 -11.05
C THR A 127 10.13 8.12 -11.61
N TRP A 128 11.34 7.75 -11.20
CA TRP A 128 11.92 6.45 -11.57
C TRP A 128 11.06 5.29 -11.09
N TRP A 129 10.52 5.35 -9.88
CA TRP A 129 9.63 4.29 -9.37
C TRP A 129 8.36 4.15 -10.21
N GLU A 130 7.78 5.25 -10.70
CA GLU A 130 6.58 5.19 -11.54
C GLU A 130 6.83 4.50 -12.88
N THR A 131 8.05 4.55 -13.41
CA THR A 131 8.43 3.92 -14.69
C THR A 131 9.00 2.52 -14.54
N GLU A 132 9.86 2.30 -13.54
CA GLU A 132 10.64 1.08 -13.39
C GLU A 132 10.11 0.15 -12.29
N GLY A 133 9.28 0.68 -11.38
CA GLY A 133 8.70 -0.07 -10.28
C GLY A 133 7.83 -1.23 -10.76
N SER A 134 7.71 -2.25 -9.91
CA SER A 134 7.02 -3.50 -10.26
C SER A 134 6.27 -4.09 -9.08
N GLN A 135 5.33 -4.97 -9.41
CA GLN A 135 4.52 -5.69 -8.43
C GLN A 135 5.37 -6.47 -7.43
N ARG A 136 5.01 -6.36 -6.15
CA ARG A 136 5.57 -7.16 -5.06
C ARG A 136 4.65 -7.19 -3.85
N LEU A 137 4.93 -8.11 -2.93
CA LEU A 137 4.39 -8.05 -1.57
C LEU A 137 4.94 -6.80 -0.88
N MET A 138 4.06 -6.01 -0.30
CA MET A 138 4.41 -4.85 0.51
C MET A 138 3.68 -4.91 1.85
N THR A 139 4.27 -4.29 2.86
CA THR A 139 3.70 -4.20 4.19
C THR A 139 3.57 -2.75 4.63
N PHE A 140 2.53 -2.49 5.41
CA PHE A 140 2.31 -1.27 6.15
C PHE A 140 2.58 -1.58 7.62
N ASP A 141 3.60 -0.95 8.19
CA ASP A 141 3.99 -1.14 9.58
C ASP A 141 3.04 -0.39 10.51
N LEU A 142 2.24 -1.11 11.30
CA LEU A 142 1.25 -0.53 12.22
C LEU A 142 1.86 -0.06 13.53
N ARG A 143 3.15 -0.33 13.82
CA ARG A 143 3.77 0.08 15.08
C ARG A 143 3.80 1.60 15.23
N PRO A 144 3.62 2.14 16.46
CA PRO A 144 3.68 3.57 16.70
C PRO A 144 4.96 4.21 16.13
N GLY A 145 4.80 5.33 15.42
CA GLY A 145 5.93 6.09 14.89
C GLY A 145 6.60 5.50 13.64
N SER A 146 6.05 4.44 13.06
CA SER A 146 6.54 3.85 11.82
C SER A 146 6.58 4.87 10.66
N ARG A 147 7.46 4.62 9.68
CA ARG A 147 7.51 5.40 8.44
C ARG A 147 6.18 5.31 7.68
N SER A 148 5.51 4.16 7.73
CA SER A 148 4.20 3.92 7.14
C SER A 148 3.15 4.89 7.67
N TRP A 149 3.08 5.09 8.99
CA TRP A 149 2.19 6.08 9.59
C TRP A 149 2.51 7.50 9.15
N ARG A 150 3.79 7.89 9.14
CA ARG A 150 4.19 9.23 8.69
C ARG A 150 3.75 9.50 7.26
N LYS A 151 3.97 8.57 6.34
CA LYS A 151 3.56 8.68 4.93
C LYS A 151 2.04 8.75 4.79
N LEU A 152 1.30 7.90 5.50
CA LEU A 152 -0.17 7.89 5.45
C LEU A 152 -0.78 9.20 5.95
N LEU A 153 -0.27 9.73 7.06
CA LEU A 153 -0.76 10.97 7.66
C LEU A 153 -0.42 12.18 6.78
N THR A 154 0.77 12.24 6.20
CA THR A 154 1.12 13.27 5.20
C THR A 154 0.22 13.18 3.98
N TYR A 155 0.09 12.00 3.37
CA TYR A 155 -0.75 11.78 2.20
C TYR A 155 -2.21 12.19 2.44
N THR A 156 -2.78 11.78 3.59
CA THR A 156 -4.15 12.12 3.97
C THR A 156 -4.29 13.62 4.24
N GLY A 157 -3.33 14.21 4.94
CA GLY A 157 -3.30 15.65 5.23
C GLY A 157 -3.28 16.48 3.95
N GLU A 158 -2.42 16.16 2.99
CA GLU A 158 -2.34 16.84 1.69
C GLU A 158 -3.64 16.67 0.89
N LYS A 159 -4.17 15.44 0.85
CA LYS A 159 -5.36 15.10 0.04
C LYS A 159 -6.66 15.77 0.51
N PHE A 160 -6.74 16.11 1.80
CA PHE A 160 -7.91 16.74 2.41
C PHE A 160 -7.66 18.16 2.92
N SER A 161 -6.47 18.73 2.69
CA SER A 161 -6.22 20.14 2.94
C SER A 161 -7.01 21.00 1.96
N VAL A 162 -7.65 22.04 2.46
CA VAL A 162 -8.46 22.98 1.66
C VAL A 162 -7.53 23.75 0.71
N GLY A 163 -7.41 23.30 -0.55
CA GLY A 163 -6.67 24.04 -1.60
C GLY A 163 -5.78 23.24 -2.57
N GLY A 164 -5.71 21.91 -2.51
CA GLY A 164 -4.94 21.10 -3.48
C GLY A 164 -5.65 20.91 -4.82
N PRO A 165 -4.94 20.87 -5.97
CA PRO A 165 -5.57 20.72 -7.27
C PRO A 165 -6.24 19.35 -7.39
N HIS A 166 -7.47 19.39 -7.89
CA HIS A 166 -8.19 18.20 -8.34
C HIS A 166 -7.55 17.72 -9.65
N ASP A 167 -6.57 16.82 -9.55
CA ASP A 167 -6.05 16.05 -10.69
C ASP A 167 -6.38 14.55 -10.53
#